data_AF-A0A662SX47-F1
#
_entry.id   AF-A0A662SX47-F1
#
_cell.length_a   1.000
_cell.length_b   1.000
_cell.length_c   1.000
_cell.angle_alpha   90.00
_cell.angle_beta   90.00
_cell.angle_gamma   90.00
#
_symmetry.space_group_name_H-M   'P 1'
#
loop_
_entity.id
_entity.type
_entity.pdbx_description
1 polymer ?
#
loop_
_entity_poly.entity_id
_entity_poly.type
_entity_poly.pdbx_seq_one_letter_code
_entity_poly.pdbx_strand_id
1 'polypeptide(L)' 'MVKVASSVLRCDVLAGGGVRGLMDFAALRRAGASGVLVATVLQDMLVSPEDVRRAMEL' A
#
# COMPACT_ATOMS: atom_id res chain seq x y z
N MET A 1 -6.77 -6.51 9.49
CA MET A 1 -7.93 -5.66 9.15
C MET A 1 -8.22 -5.62 7.65
N VAL A 2 -7.24 -5.40 6.76
CA VAL A 2 -7.47 -5.36 5.29
C VAL A 2 -8.27 -6.56 4.77
N LYS A 3 -7.84 -7.80 5.09
CA LYS A 3 -8.53 -9.03 4.70
C LYS A 3 -10.00 -9.10 5.17
N VAL A 4 -10.29 -8.56 6.35
CA VAL A 4 -11.65 -8.52 6.89
C VAL A 4 -12.49 -7.50 6.12
N ALA A 5 -11.97 -6.28 5.94
CA ALA A 5 -12.65 -5.22 5.20
C ALA A 5 -12.95 -5.63 3.74
N SER A 6 -11.97 -6.18 3.02
CA SER A 6 -12.15 -6.58 1.61
C SER A 6 -13.12 -7.75 1.46
N SER A 7 -13.12 -8.72 2.39
CA SER A 7 -14.01 -9.87 2.34
C SER A 7 -15.49 -9.54 2.60
N VAL A 8 -15.76 -8.50 3.39
CA VAL A 8 -17.12 -8.14 3.83
C VAL A 8 -17.76 -7.09 2.90
N LEU A 9 -16.99 -6.11 2.43
CA LEU A 9 -17.54 -4.91 1.79
C LEU A 9 -17.65 -5.00 0.26
N ARG A 10 -17.16 -6.08 -0.38
CA ARG A 10 -17.16 -6.28 -1.84
C ARG A 10 -16.76 -5.02 -2.63
N CYS A 11 -15.77 -4.29 -2.14
CA CYS A 11 -15.26 -3.07 -2.73
C CYS A 11 -13.73 -3.07 -2.73
N ASP A 12 -13.15 -2.18 -3.54
CA ASP A 12 -11.72 -1.95 -3.50
C ASP A 12 -11.29 -1.29 -2.19
N VAL A 13 -10.22 -1.81 -1.60
CA VAL A 13 -9.71 -1.34 -0.31
C VAL A 13 -8.35 -0.71 -0.51
N LEU A 14 -8.25 0.59 -0.23
CA LEU A 14 -6.97 1.29 -0.09
C LEU A 14 -6.47 1.15 1.35
N ALA A 15 -5.29 0.58 1.53
CA ALA A 15 -4.65 0.47 2.83
C ALA A 15 -3.64 1.61 3.02
N GLY A 16 -3.67 2.27 4.17
CA GLY A 16 -2.74 3.36 4.49
C GLY A 16 -2.51 3.48 5.99
N GLY A 17 -1.54 4.33 6.35
CA GLY A 17 -1.12 4.54 7.74
C GLY A 17 -0.03 3.54 8.19
N GLY A 18 1.11 4.06 8.64
CA GLY A 18 2.21 3.23 9.17
C GLY A 18 3.09 2.54 8.12
N VAL A 19 2.96 2.88 6.84
CA VAL A 19 3.82 2.39 5.76
C VAL A 19 5.22 3.00 5.90
N ARG A 20 6.25 2.16 5.86
CA ARG A 20 7.67 2.51 6.11
C ARG A 20 8.57 2.24 4.91
N GLY A 21 8.11 1.47 3.92
CA GLY A 21 8.87 1.22 2.70
C GLY A 21 8.17 0.30 1.70
N LEU A 22 8.85 0.01 0.58
CA LEU A 22 8.29 -0.81 -0.51
C LEU A 22 7.90 -2.23 -0.09
N MET A 23 8.56 -2.81 0.92
CA MET A 23 8.21 -4.15 1.41
C MET A 23 6.80 -4.21 2.01
N ASP A 24 6.33 -3.10 2.60
CA ASP A 24 4.98 -3.00 3.13
C ASP A 24 3.94 -3.03 2.00
N PHE A 25 4.30 -2.56 0.79
CA PHE A 25 3.38 -2.57 -0.35
C PHE A 25 3.05 -4.01 -0.73
N ALA A 26 4.09 -4.85 -0.83
CA ALA A 26 3.93 -6.28 -1.11
C ALA A 26 3.18 -7.01 0.02
N ALA A 27 3.38 -6.60 1.28
CA ALA A 27 2.66 -7.17 2.41
C ALA A 27 1.17 -6.80 2.39
N LEU A 28 0.84 -5.54 2.10
CA LEU A 28 -0.54 -5.04 2.02
C LEU A 28 -1.29 -5.62 0.82
N ARG A 29 -0.63 -5.77 -0.34
CA ARG A 29 -1.18 -6.50 -1.49
C ARG A 29 -1.55 -7.93 -1.12
N ARG A 30 -0.63 -8.65 -0.46
CA ARG A 30 -0.89 -10.03 0.04
C ARG A 30 -2.00 -10.08 1.09
N ALA A 31 -2.21 -9.00 1.84
CA ALA A 31 -3.31 -8.87 2.79
C ALA A 31 -4.67 -8.56 2.14
N GLY A 32 -4.72 -8.31 0.83
CA GLY A 32 -5.93 -8.07 0.06
C GLY A 32 -6.26 -6.60 -0.19
N ALA A 33 -5.27 -5.70 -0.10
CA ALA A 33 -5.45 -4.30 -0.48
C ALA A 33 -5.42 -4.15 -2.01
N SER A 34 -6.34 -3.36 -2.55
CA SER A 34 -6.37 -2.95 -3.97
C SER A 34 -5.35 -1.85 -4.27
N GLY A 35 -4.95 -1.09 -3.24
CA GLY A 35 -3.91 -0.08 -3.36
C GLY A 35 -3.35 0.34 -2.00
N VAL A 36 -2.24 1.09 -2.03
CA VAL A 36 -1.57 1.58 -0.82
C VAL A 36 -1.49 3.10 -0.86
N LEU A 37 -1.95 3.74 0.22
CA LEU A 37 -1.85 5.18 0.42
C LEU A 37 -0.66 5.48 1.33
N VAL A 38 0.26 6.30 0.83
CA VAL A 38 1.48 6.73 1.51
C VAL A 38 1.51 8.25 1.68
N ALA A 39 2.03 8.72 2.80
CA ALA A 39 2.23 10.13 3.10
C ALA A 39 3.65 10.37 3.65
N THR A 40 3.88 10.06 4.94
CA THR A 40 5.17 10.31 5.62
C THR A 40 6.37 9.71 4.90
N VAL A 41 6.29 8.44 4.47
CA VAL A 41 7.39 7.77 3.76
C VAL A 41 7.74 8.42 2.41
N LEU A 42 6.76 9.06 1.76
CA LEU A 42 6.96 9.83 0.53
C LEU A 42 7.50 11.23 0.83
N GLN A 43 6.94 11.90 1.85
CA GLN A 43 7.35 13.23 2.30
C GLN A 43 8.80 13.25 2.79
N ASP A 44 9.22 12.21 3.50
CA ASP A 44 10.58 12.06 4.04
C ASP A 44 11.56 11.46 3.01
N MET A 45 11.11 11.20 1.76
CA MET A 45 11.91 10.62 0.68
C MET A 45 12.55 9.26 1.01
N LEU A 46 11.96 8.50 1.94
CA LEU A 46 12.33 7.11 2.22
C LEU A 46 11.86 6.16 1.09
N VAL A 47 10.80 6.56 0.38
CA VAL A 47 10.35 5.99 -0.87
C VAL A 47 10.12 7.14 -1.84
N SER A 48 10.77 7.10 -3.00
CA SER A 48 10.60 8.14 -4.02
C SER A 48 9.37 7.88 -4.91
N PRO A 49 8.87 8.90 -5.62
CA PRO A 49 7.83 8.68 -6.65
C PRO A 49 8.23 7.66 -7.73
N GLU A 50 9.52 7.54 -8.04
CA GLU A 50 10.04 6.55 -9.00
C GLU A 50 9.99 5.13 -8.42
N ASP A 51 10.34 4.98 -7.14
CA ASP A 51 10.18 3.71 -6.43
C ASP A 51 8.73 3.23 -6.43
N VAL A 52 7.78 4.15 -6.23
CA VAL A 52 6.34 3.86 -6.32
C VAL A 52 5.95 3.41 -7.73
N ARG A 53 6.36 4.14 -8.78
CA ARG A 53 6.09 3.75 -10.18
C ARG A 53 6.62 2.36 -10.49
N ARG A 54 7.87 2.10 -10.14
CA ARG A 54 8.52 0.80 -10.36
C ARG A 54 7.82 -0.33 -9.61
N ALA A 55 7.31 -0.06 -8.41
CA ALA A 55 6.54 -1.04 -7.64
C ALA A 55 5.15 -1.34 -8.23
N MET A 56 4.57 -0.42 -9.01
CA MET A 56 3.28 -0.60 -9.69
C MET A 56 3.39 -1.34 -11.03
N GLU A 57 4.59 -1.40 -11.62
CA GLU A 57 4.87 -2.12 -12.88
C GLU A 57 5.11 -3.63 -12.67
N LEU A 58 5.04 -4.13 -11.43
CA LEU A 58 5.29 -5.53 -11.02
C LEU A 58 4.02 -6.30 -10.61
#